data_AF-A0A9X1RKQ7-F1
#
_entry.id   AF-A0A9X1RKQ7-F1
#
_cell.length_a   1.000
_cell.length_b   1.000
_cell.length_c   1.000
_cell.angle_alpha   90.00
_cell.angle_beta   90.00
_cell.angle_gamma   90.00
#
_symmetry.space_group_name_H-M   'P 1'
#
loop_
_entity.id
_entity.type
_entity.pdbx_description
1 polymer ?
#
loop_
_entity_poly.entity_id
_entity_poly.type
_entity_poly.pdbx_seq_one_letter_code
_entity_poly.pdbx_strand_id
1 'polypeptide(L)' 'MSQTITFERWEGNHPRLQCVWNDELRFFPNEEAARAWAHRQGFRAVFPETAVAELRGVAYQFLGITGEEQA' A
#
# COMPACT_ATOMS: atom_id res chain seq x y z
N MET A 1 0.44 13.23 20.42
CA MET A 1 0.98 13.18 19.05
C MET A 1 1.06 11.71 18.66
N SER A 2 0.23 11.26 17.72
CA SER A 2 0.21 9.85 17.32
C SER A 2 1.44 9.56 16.46
N GLN A 3 2.35 8.74 16.95
CA GLN A 3 3.54 8.37 16.18
C GLN A 3 3.12 7.47 15.01
N THR A 4 3.62 7.74 13.81
CA THR A 4 3.33 6.95 12.61
C THR A 4 4.54 6.10 12.25
N ILE A 5 4.31 4.87 11.80
CA ILE A 5 5.35 4.01 11.24
C ILE A 5 5.02 3.71 9.78
N THR A 6 5.98 3.98 8.90
CA THR A 6 5.84 3.74 7.47
C THR A 6 6.34 2.35 7.15
N PHE A 7 5.53 1.60 6.42
CA PHE A 7 5.92 0.33 5.82
C PHE A 7 6.27 0.56 4.35
N GLU A 8 7.21 -0.21 3.84
CA GLU A 8 7.62 -0.22 2.44
C GLU A 8 7.38 -1.62 1.87
N ARG A 9 7.05 -1.71 0.59
CA ARG A 9 6.85 -2.99 -0.07
C ARG A 9 8.20 -3.47 -0.61
N TRP A 10 8.65 -4.63 -0.14
CA TRP A 10 9.84 -5.29 -0.67
C TRP A 10 9.47 -6.00 -1.98
N GLU A 11 9.98 -5.50 -3.10
CA GLU A 11 9.83 -6.08 -4.45
C GLU A 11 10.82 -7.24 -4.66
N GLY A 12 10.61 -8.32 -3.89
CA GLY A 12 11.37 -9.56 -4.01
C GLY A 12 10.49 -10.69 -4.55
N ASN A 13 11.06 -11.89 -4.61
CA ASN A 13 10.36 -13.09 -5.08
C ASN A 13 9.10 -13.42 -4.26
N HIS A 14 8.96 -12.83 -3.07
CA HIS A 14 7.75 -12.86 -2.26
C HIS A 14 7.38 -11.44 -1.85
N PRO A 15 6.15 -10.97 -2.14
CA PRO A 15 5.71 -9.66 -1.69
C PRO A 15 5.67 -9.64 -0.15
N ARG A 16 6.50 -8.79 0.45
CA ARG A 16 6.58 -8.59 1.89
C ARG A 16 6.57 -7.10 2.20
N LEU A 17 6.15 -6.75 3.41
CA LEU A 17 6.28 -5.39 3.91
C LEU A 17 7.48 -5.32 4.84
N GLN A 18 8.24 -4.24 4.75
CA GLN A 18 9.33 -3.94 5.67
C GLN A 18 9.05 -2.63 6.40
N CYS A 19 9.55 -2.48 7.62
CA CYS A 19 9.67 -1.17 8.26
C CYS A 19 10.94 -1.12 9.09
N VAL A 20 11.47 0.09 9.28
CA VAL A 20 12.56 0.34 10.24
C VAL A 20 11.93 0.79 11.55
N TRP A 21 12.29 0.12 12.64
CA TRP A 21 11.84 0.46 13.99
C TRP A 21 13.00 0.32 14.96
N ASN A 22 13.36 1.43 15.63
CA ASN A 22 14.41 1.44 16.66
C ASN A 22 15.76 0.89 16.15
N ASP A 23 16.16 1.28 14.94
CA ASP A 23 17.34 0.79 14.21
C ASP A 23 17.26 -0.67 13.72
N GLU A 24 16.13 -1.36 13.95
CA GLU A 24 15.89 -2.73 13.48
C GLU A 24 14.98 -2.78 12.25
N LEU A 25 15.38 -3.57 11.24
CA LEU A 25 14.55 -3.90 10.08
C LEU A 25 13.61 -5.05 10.42
N ARG A 26 12.31 -4.84 10.23
CA ARG A 26 11.29 -5.88 10.42
C ARG A 26 10.52 -6.16 9.16
N PHE A 27 10.30 -7.44 8.91
CA PHE A 27 9.56 -7.95 7.78
C PHE A 27 8.22 -8.51 8.22
N PHE A 28 7.19 -8.25 7.44
CA PHE A 28 5.83 -8.70 7.66
C PHE A 28 5.30 -9.38 6.41
N PRO A 29 4.52 -10.46 6.58
CA PRO A 29 3.96 -11.20 5.45
C PRO A 29 2.83 -10.43 4.75
N ASN A 30 2.09 -9.56 5.46
CA ASN A 30 0.95 -8.83 4.94
C ASN A 30 0.67 -7.53 5.73
N GLU A 31 -0.20 -6.68 5.19
CA GLU A 31 -0.60 -5.39 5.79
C GLU A 31 -1.31 -5.59 7.14
N GLU A 32 -2.08 -6.66 7.30
CA GLU A 32 -2.79 -6.96 8.55
C GLU A 32 -1.83 -7.21 9.72
N ALA A 33 -0.80 -8.04 9.51
CA ALA A 33 0.22 -8.32 10.52
C ALA A 33 1.03 -7.07 10.87
N ALA A 34 1.40 -6.28 9.86
CA ALA A 34 2.09 -5.01 10.03
C ALA A 34 1.24 -3.98 10.81
N ARG A 35 -0.06 -3.87 10.50
CA ARG A 35 -1.01 -2.98 11.18
C ARG A 35 -1.25 -3.39 12.62
N ALA A 36 -1.49 -4.67 12.87
CA ALA A 36 -1.68 -5.21 14.21
C ALA A 36 -0.44 -4.98 15.07
N TRP A 37 0.74 -5.14 14.49
CA TRP A 37 1.99 -4.86 15.19
C TRP A 37 2.17 -3.36 15.49
N ALA A 38 2.00 -2.47 14.50
CA ALA A 38 2.11 -1.03 14.70
C ALA A 38 1.17 -0.54 15.82
N HIS A 39 -0.07 -1.02 15.81
CA HIS A 39 -1.05 -0.71 16.84
C HIS A 39 -0.61 -1.16 18.24
N ARG A 40 0.01 -2.34 18.38
CA ARG A 40 0.59 -2.82 19.65
C ARG A 40 1.72 -1.94 20.16
N GLN A 41 2.47 -1.30 19.26
CA GLN A 41 3.54 -0.37 19.64
C GLN A 41 3.01 1.04 19.96
N GLY A 42 1.72 1.30 19.79
CA GLY A 42 1.13 2.64 19.93
C GLY A 42 1.33 3.53 18.70
N PHE A 43 1.70 2.94 17.56
CA PHE A 43 1.89 3.65 16.29
C PHE A 43 0.72 3.41 15.33
N ARG A 44 0.47 4.39 14.47
CA ARG A 44 -0.41 4.21 13.30
C ARG A 44 0.41 3.70 12.12
N ALA A 45 0.04 2.55 11.57
CA ALA A 45 0.63 2.02 10.36
C ALA A 45 0.26 2.87 9.13
N VAL A 46 1.26 3.22 8.33
CA VAL A 46 1.10 3.85 7.02
C VAL A 46 1.70 2.91 6.00
N PHE A 47 0.87 2.44 5.08
CA PHE A 47 1.29 1.61 3.96
C PHE A 47 1.49 2.52 2.74
N PRO A 48 2.42 2.20 1.83
CA PRO A 48 2.46 2.90 0.58
C PRO A 48 1.12 2.64 -0.09
N GLU A 49 0.52 3.68 -0.65
CA GLU A 49 -0.69 3.57 -1.43
C GLU A 49 -0.35 2.63 -2.59
N THR A 50 -0.56 1.32 -2.41
CA THR A 50 -0.83 0.45 -3.54
C THR A 50 -1.94 1.21 -4.22
N ALA A 51 -1.73 1.58 -5.49
CA ALA A 51 -2.79 2.06 -6.34
C ALA A 51 -3.86 0.97 -6.32
N VAL A 52 -4.69 0.98 -5.28
CA VAL A 52 -5.95 0.30 -5.21
C VAL A 52 -6.68 1.11 -6.25
N ALA A 53 -6.58 0.61 -7.48
CA ALA A 53 -7.50 0.86 -8.54
C ALA A 53 -8.81 1.15 -7.85
N GLU A 54 -9.25 2.39 -7.98
CA GLU A 54 -10.55 2.80 -7.55
C GLU A 54 -11.51 1.80 -8.22
N LEU A 55 -11.85 0.72 -7.52
CA LEU A 55 -13.15 0.11 -7.58
C LEU A 55 -14.09 1.11 -6.92
N ARG A 56 -14.11 2.32 -7.46
CA ARG A 56 -15.29 3.13 -7.34
C ARG A 56 -16.11 2.70 -8.54
N GLY A 57 -17.39 2.42 -8.32
CA GLY A 57 -18.32 2.79 -9.35
C GLY A 57 -17.97 4.23 -9.73
N VAL A 58 -17.47 4.40 -10.96
CA VAL A 58 -17.09 5.64 -11.67
C VAL A 58 -15.66 5.61 -12.22
N ALA A 59 -15.65 5.46 -13.55
CA ALA A 59 -14.72 5.98 -14.54
C ALA A 59 -13.31 5.37 -14.61
N TYR A 60 -13.24 4.22 -15.28
CA TYR A 60 -12.12 3.93 -16.18
C TYR A 60 -12.06 5.03 -17.25
N GLN A 61 -11.22 6.04 -17.07
CA GLN A 61 -10.71 6.81 -18.21
C GLN A 61 -9.59 5.99 -18.82
N PHE A 62 -9.98 4.99 -19.63
CA PHE A 62 -9.06 4.35 -20.55
C PHE A 62 -8.46 5.44 -21.44
N LEU A 63 -7.13 5.48 -21.44
CA LEU A 63 -6.24 5.89 -22.52
C LEU A 63 -6.99 6.37 -23.78
N GLY A 64 -6.75 7.63 -24.17
CA GLY A 64 -7.36 8.27 -25.33
C GLY A 64 -7.30 7.46 -26.63
N ILE A 65 -8.32 6.63 -26.84
CA ILE A 65 -8.75 6.18 -28.16
C ILE A 65 -9.98 7.02 -28.47
N THR A 66 -9.74 8.19 -29.07
CA THR A 66 -10.77 8.90 -29.81
C THR A 66 -11.41 7.91 -30.78
N GLY A 67 -12.66 7.54 -30.51
CA GLY A 67 -13.46 6.75 -31.43
C GLY A 67 -13.96 7.66 -32.55
N GLU A 68 -13.69 7.27 -33.78
CA GLU A 68 -14.49 7.63 -34.95
C GLU A 68 -14.46 6.44 -35.92
N GLU A 69 -15.47 5.58 -35.84
CA GLU A 69 -15.91 4.79 -36.99
C GLU A 69 -17.40 5.05 -37.18
N GLN A 70 -17.68 6.07 -37.99
CA GLN A 70 -18.98 6.28 -38.63
C GLN A 70 -19.33 5.06 -39.48
N ALA A 71 -20.57 4.58 -39.34
CA ALA A 71 -21.28 3.90 -40.41
C ALA A 71 -22.62 4.61 -40.62
#